data_AF-A0A2S9GJD4-F1
#
_entry.id   AF-A0A2S9GJD4-F1
#
_cell.length_a   1.000
_cell.length_b   1.000
_cell.length_c   1.000
_cell.angle_alpha   90.00
_cell.angle_beta   90.00
_cell.angle_gamma   90.00
#
_symmetry.space_group_name_H-M   'P 1'
#
loop_
_entity.id
_entity.type
_entity.pdbx_description
1 polymer ?
#
loop_
_entity_poly.entity_id
_entity_poly.type
_entity_poly.pdbx_seq_one_letter_code
_entity_poly.pdbx_strand_id
1 'polypeptide(L)'
;HYKGKTIAEVLDMSIEEASEFFAPITSIHRYLNTLVDVGLGYVRLGQPAPTLSGGEAQRVKLASELQKRSTGRTIYILDEPTTGL
;
A
#
# COMPACT_ATOMS: atom_id res chain seq x y z
N HIS A 1 -2.70 -10.69 -20.22
CA HIS A 1 -3.87 -9.86 -19.90
C HIS A 1 -4.66 -10.55 -18.79
N TYR A 2 -4.98 -9.85 -17.71
CA TYR A 2 -5.84 -10.35 -16.62
C TYR A 2 -7.05 -9.42 -16.52
N LYS A 3 -8.26 -9.97 -16.50
CA LYS A 3 -9.52 -9.19 -16.57
C LYS A 3 -9.50 -8.07 -17.65
N GLY A 4 -8.93 -8.37 -18.82
CA GLY A 4 -8.82 -7.41 -19.92
C GLY A 4 -7.72 -6.35 -19.78
N LYS A 5 -6.93 -6.34 -18.70
CA LYS A 5 -5.84 -5.38 -18.47
C LYS A 5 -4.45 -5.98 -18.73
N THR A 6 -3.57 -5.19 -19.31
CA THR A 6 -2.12 -5.42 -19.41
C THR A 6 -1.42 -5.15 -18.09
N ILE A 7 -0.15 -5.57 -17.95
CA ILE A 7 0.64 -5.24 -16.77
C ILE A 7 0.91 -3.72 -16.66
N ALA A 8 1.08 -3.04 -17.79
CA ALA A 8 1.29 -1.59 -17.82
C ALA A 8 0.05 -0.85 -17.28
N GLU A 9 -1.15 -1.25 -17.72
CA GLU A 9 -2.39 -0.66 -17.19
C GLU A 9 -2.62 -0.97 -15.72
N VAL A 10 -2.21 -2.15 -15.24
CA VAL A 10 -2.27 -2.49 -13.80
C VAL A 10 -1.32 -1.61 -13.00
N LEU A 11 -0.10 -1.38 -13.48
CA LEU A 11 0.85 -0.50 -12.81
C LEU A 11 0.42 0.98 -12.81
N ASP A 12 -0.47 1.37 -13.72
CA ASP A 12 -1.02 2.73 -13.79
C ASP A 12 -2.22 2.96 -12.86
N MET A 13 -2.80 1.89 -12.29
CA MET A 13 -3.89 1.99 -11.31
C MET A 13 -3.42 2.63 -10.01
N SER A 14 -4.32 3.37 -9.36
CA SER A 14 -4.13 3.72 -7.95
C SER A 14 -4.16 2.46 -7.07
N ILE A 15 -3.57 2.53 -5.89
CA ILE A 15 -3.61 1.42 -4.92
C ILE A 15 -5.07 1.07 -4.55
N GLU A 16 -5.94 2.07 -4.43
CA GLU A 16 -7.36 1.87 -4.15
C GLU A 16 -8.07 1.11 -5.28
N GLU A 17 -7.90 1.54 -6.53
CA GLU A 17 -8.44 0.87 -7.72
C GLU A 17 -7.90 -0.56 -7.84
N ALA A 18 -6.60 -0.74 -7.62
CA ALA A 18 -5.97 -2.04 -7.66
C ALA A 18 -6.48 -2.97 -6.54
N SER A 19 -6.77 -2.42 -5.35
CA SER A 19 -7.36 -3.18 -4.24
C SER A 19 -8.69 -3.80 -4.67
N GLU A 20 -9.60 -3.00 -5.22
CA GLU A 20 -10.89 -3.48 -5.74
C GLU A 20 -10.70 -4.46 -6.91
N PHE A 21 -9.81 -4.14 -7.85
CA PHE A 21 -9.53 -4.98 -9.02
C PHE A 21 -9.04 -6.39 -8.62
N PHE A 22 -8.21 -6.46 -7.58
CA PHE A 22 -7.66 -7.70 -7.03
C PHE A 22 -8.44 -8.27 -5.84
N ALA A 23 -9.63 -7.75 -5.50
CA ALA A 23 -10.45 -8.25 -4.40
C ALA A 23 -10.65 -9.79 -4.37
N PRO A 24 -10.83 -10.49 -5.52
CA PRO A 24 -10.93 -11.96 -5.53
C PRO A 24 -9.63 -12.70 -5.16
N ILE A 25 -8.47 -12.02 -5.22
CA ILE A 25 -7.15 -12.58 -4.90
C ILE A 25 -6.78 -12.13 -3.49
N THR A 26 -7.23 -12.86 -2.48
CA THR A 26 -7.12 -12.48 -1.05
C THR A 26 -5.71 -12.11 -0.63
N SER A 27 -4.68 -12.78 -1.16
CA SER A 27 -3.29 -12.46 -0.84
C SER A 27 -2.93 -11.05 -1.28
N ILE A 28 -3.25 -10.66 -2.52
CA ILE A 28 -2.96 -9.32 -3.07
C ILE A 28 -3.85 -8.27 -2.42
N HIS A 29 -5.17 -8.52 -2.37
CA HIS A 29 -6.15 -7.60 -1.80
C HIS A 29 -5.78 -7.20 -0.37
N ARG A 30 -5.35 -8.17 0.46
CA ARG A 30 -4.95 -7.88 1.84
C ARG A 30 -3.79 -6.88 1.90
N TYR A 31 -2.77 -7.01 1.04
CA TYR A 31 -1.63 -6.07 1.00
C TYR A 31 -2.07 -4.68 0.55
N LEU A 32 -2.86 -4.61 -0.53
CA LEU A 32 -3.33 -3.34 -1.08
C LEU A 32 -4.26 -2.61 -0.10
N ASN A 33 -5.17 -3.33 0.57
CA ASN A 33 -6.07 -2.74 1.55
C ASN A 33 -5.31 -2.07 2.69
N THR A 34 -4.24 -2.69 3.20
CA THR A 34 -3.43 -2.04 4.26
C THR A 34 -2.74 -0.76 3.79
N LEU A 35 -2.36 -0.68 2.52
CA LEU A 35 -1.83 0.57 1.95
C LEU A 35 -2.93 1.64 1.85
N VAL A 36 -4.17 1.25 1.51
CA VAL A 36 -5.33 2.15 1.57
C VAL A 36 -5.59 2.62 3.00
N ASP A 37 -5.58 1.70 3.97
CA ASP A 37 -5.86 1.99 5.40
C ASP A 37 -4.87 3.00 6.00
N VAL A 38 -3.61 3.02 5.53
CA VAL A 38 -2.61 4.03 5.94
C VAL A 38 -2.67 5.33 5.13
N GLY A 39 -3.65 5.46 4.23
CA GLY A 39 -3.90 6.68 3.45
C GLY A 39 -3.06 6.81 2.18
N LEU A 40 -2.61 5.70 1.58
CA LEU A 40 -1.86 5.70 0.30
C LEU A 40 -2.72 5.30 -0.90
N GLY A 41 -4.05 5.26 -0.77
CA GLY A 41 -4.95 4.80 -1.83
C GLY A 41 -4.78 5.53 -3.17
N TYR A 42 -4.40 6.81 -3.15
CA TYR A 42 -4.19 7.63 -4.35
C TYR A 42 -2.89 7.37 -5.11
N VAL A 43 -1.89 6.72 -4.47
CA VAL A 43 -0.58 6.45 -5.08
C VAL A 43 -0.72 5.38 -6.16
N ARG A 44 -0.05 5.56 -7.30
CA ARG A 44 -0.06 4.54 -8.37
C ARG A 44 0.84 3.35 -8.03
N LEU A 45 0.43 2.14 -8.38
CA LEU A 45 1.23 0.92 -8.13
C LEU A 45 2.64 0.99 -8.74
N GLY A 46 2.77 1.57 -9.93
CA GLY A 46 4.02 1.74 -10.66
C GLY A 46 4.78 3.02 -10.32
N GLN A 47 4.33 3.81 -9.33
CA GLN A 47 4.99 5.05 -8.98
C GLN A 47 6.42 4.78 -8.49
N PRO A 48 7.46 5.41 -9.09
CA PRO A 48 8.84 5.17 -8.69
C PRO A 48 9.08 5.59 -7.24
N ALA A 49 9.70 4.72 -6.44
CA ALA A 49 9.98 4.97 -5.02
C ALA A 49 10.67 6.32 -4.71
N PRO A 50 11.61 6.84 -5.53
CA PRO A 50 12.24 8.15 -5.27
C PRO A 50 11.30 9.34 -5.37
N THR A 51 10.09 9.17 -5.92
CA THR A 51 9.09 10.24 -6.08
C THR A 51 8.10 10.32 -4.91
N LEU A 52 8.19 9.38 -3.95
CA LEU A 52 7.39 9.43 -2.73
C LEU A 52 7.95 10.49 -1.79
N SER A 53 7.04 11.26 -1.18
CA SER A 53 7.35 12.13 -0.05
C SER A 53 7.85 11.31 1.15
N GLY A 54 8.55 11.98 2.08
CA GLY A 54 9.02 11.34 3.31
C GLY A 54 7.89 10.68 4.11
N GLY A 55 6.74 11.34 4.22
CA GLY A 55 5.55 10.81 4.90
C GLY A 55 4.90 9.64 4.18
N GLU A 56 4.94 9.58 2.85
CA GLU A 56 4.47 8.41 2.09
C GLU A 56 5.41 7.22 2.30
N ALA A 57 6.72 7.43 2.23
CA ALA A 57 7.71 6.37 2.48
C ALA A 57 7.56 5.78 3.90
N GLN A 58 7.29 6.63 4.90
CA GLN A 58 7.01 6.18 6.27
C GLN A 58 5.73 5.34 6.35
N ARG A 59 4.65 5.77 5.68
CA ARG A 59 3.39 5.01 5.61
C ARG A 59 3.54 3.67 4.89
N VAL A 60 4.33 3.58 3.82
CA VAL A 60 4.65 2.31 3.14
C VAL A 60 5.36 1.35 4.10
N LYS A 61 6.32 1.86 4.89
CA LYS A 61 7.03 1.07 5.90
C LYS A 61 6.08 0.58 7.00
N LEU A 62 5.19 1.45 7.47
CA LEU A 62 4.16 1.10 8.46
C LEU A 62 3.22 0.02 7.92
N ALA A 63 2.71 0.16 6.70
CA ALA A 63 1.83 -0.83 6.07
C ALA A 63 2.50 -2.21 5.95
N SER A 64 3.80 -2.23 5.62
CA SER A 64 4.60 -3.46 5.53
C SER A 64 4.72 -4.18 6.88
N GLU A 65 4.81 -3.41 7.98
CA GLU A 65 4.84 -3.97 9.33
C GLU A 65 3.46 -4.47 9.77
N LEU A 66 2.38 -3.72 9.48
CA LEU A 66 1.00 -4.10 9.81
C LEU A 66 0.54 -5.39 9.13
N GLN A 67 1.13 -5.75 7.98
CA GLN A 67 0.87 -7.00 7.29
C GLN A 67 1.40 -8.24 8.00
N LYS A 68 2.41 -8.09 8.86
CA LYS A 68 2.98 -9.23 9.59
C LYS A 68 1.94 -9.73 10.59
N ARG A 69 1.80 -11.06 10.69
CA ARG A 69 0.95 -11.66 11.74
C ARG A 69 1.47 -11.22 13.09
N SER A 70 0.66 -10.43 13.80
CA SER A 70 0.99 -10.01 15.16
C SER A 70 1.10 -11.24 16.06
N THR A 71 2.22 -11.36 16.77
CA THR A 71 2.43 -12.34 17.83
C THR A 71 1.98 -11.79 19.19
N GLY A 72 1.40 -10.58 19.22
CA GLY A 72 1.03 -9.87 20.45
C GLY A 72 2.21 -9.31 21.24
N ARG A 73 3.44 -9.43 20.72
CA ARG A 73 4.69 -9.09 21.42
C ARG A 73 5.55 -8.05 20.67
N THR A 74 4.93 -7.20 19.87
CA THR A 74 5.61 -6.19 19.07
C THR A 74 5.11 -4.81 19.46
N ILE A 75 6.04 -3.92 19.82
CA ILE A 75 5.76 -2.51 20.10
C ILE A 75 6.32 -1.71 18.93
N TYR A 76 5.46 -0.92 18.29
CA TYR A 76 5.86 0.02 17.24
C TYR A 76 6.03 1.41 17.86
N ILE A 77 7.23 1.97 17.75
CA ILE A 77 7.51 3.37 18.11
C ILE A 77 7.66 4.13 16.80
N LEU A 78 6.82 5.14 16.60
CA LEU A 78 6.91 6.07 15.48
C LEU A 78 7.34 7.41 16.04
N ASP A 79 8.48 7.92 15.55
CA ASP A 79 8.91 9.27 15.84
C ASP A 79 8.26 10.22 14.81
N GLU A 80 7.57 11.24 15.29
CA GLU A 80 6.78 12.22 14.52
C GLU A 80 5.93 11.64 13.35
N PRO A 81 4.94 10.75 13.60
CA PRO A 81 4.16 10.14 12.53
C PRO A 81 3.25 11.11 11.76
N THR A 82 3.11 12.35 12.23
CA THR A 82 2.25 13.38 11.63
C THR A 82 2.98 14.27 10.62
N THR A 83 4.29 14.13 10.47
CA THR A 83 5.08 14.96 9.55
C THR A 83 4.73 14.62 8.10
N GLY A 84 3.89 15.46 7.48
CA GLY A 84 3.42 15.30 6.10
C GLY A 84 2.09 14.54 5.94
N LEU A 85 1.27 14.45 6.99
CA LEU A 85 -0.17 14.20 6.87
C LEU A 85 -0.93 15.46 6.41
#